data_AF-A0A1G0SYT3-F1
#
_entry.id   AF-A0A1G0SYT3-F1
#
_cell.length_a   1.000
_cell.length_b   1.000
_cell.length_c   1.000
_cell.angle_alpha   90.00
_cell.angle_beta   90.00
_cell.angle_gamma   90.00
#
_symmetry.space_group_name_H-M   'P 1'
#
loop_
_entity.id
_entity.type
_entity.pdbx_description
1 polymer ?
#
loop_
_entity_poly.entity_id
_entity_poly.type
_entity_poly.pdbx_seq_one_letter_code
_entity_poly.pdbx_strand_id
1 'polypeptide(L)'
;MKSLKHGKSTLVSVENITPFGIWIFVKDNEYFLSYKDYPYFKDQTLASIQNVKLLHGYHLYWPELDIDLEIDNLENPEKYPLKFESKKHLTSHSTGRRVAAR
;
A
#
# COMPACT_ATOMS: atom_id res chain seq x y z
N MET A 1 -29.27 5.57 -30.37
CA MET A 1 -27.81 5.34 -30.33
C MET A 1 -27.56 4.24 -29.31
N LYS A 2 -27.07 3.08 -29.74
CA LYS A 2 -26.85 1.92 -28.87
C LYS A 2 -25.54 2.13 -28.10
N SER A 3 -25.63 2.45 -26.81
CA SER A 3 -24.48 2.42 -25.91
C SER A 3 -24.25 0.98 -25.48
N LEU A 4 -23.31 0.30 -26.14
CA LEU A 4 -22.77 -1.00 -25.73
C LEU A 4 -21.38 -0.77 -25.14
N LYS A 5 -21.31 -0.14 -23.95
CA LYS A 5 -20.10 -0.23 -23.14
C LYS A 5 -20.20 -1.52 -22.35
N HIS A 6 -19.56 -2.54 -22.90
CA HIS A 6 -19.48 -3.89 -22.36
C HIS A 6 -19.10 -3.84 -20.88
N GLY A 7 -19.83 -4.59 -20.06
CA GLY A 7 -19.53 -4.79 -18.65
C GLY A 7 -18.10 -5.30 -18.51
N LYS A 8 -17.19 -4.40 -18.15
CA LYS A 8 -15.94 -4.80 -17.54
C LYS A 8 -16.34 -5.06 -16.10
N SER A 9 -16.55 -6.33 -15.74
CA SER A 9 -16.70 -6.72 -14.34
C SER A 9 -15.52 -6.09 -13.60
N THR A 10 -15.77 -5.01 -12.86
CA THR A 10 -14.73 -4.33 -12.12
C THR A 10 -14.42 -5.27 -10.96
N LEU A 11 -13.52 -6.22 -11.21
CA LEU A 11 -13.13 -7.21 -10.21
C LEU A 11 -12.35 -6.57 -9.06
N VAL A 12 -12.00 -5.29 -9.18
CA VAL A 12 -11.30 -4.50 -8.17
C VAL A 12 -11.81 -3.05 -8.13
N SER A 13 -12.05 -2.51 -6.93
CA SER A 13 -12.34 -1.10 -6.68
C SER A 13 -11.73 -0.64 -5.35
N VAL A 14 -11.39 0.64 -5.24
CA VAL A 14 -11.06 1.28 -3.95
C VAL A 14 -12.34 1.86 -3.38
N GLU A 15 -12.80 1.33 -2.26
CA GLU A 15 -14.08 1.71 -1.63
C GLU A 15 -13.94 2.95 -0.76
N ASN A 16 -12.85 3.04 0.02
CA ASN A 16 -12.67 4.14 0.95
C ASN A 16 -11.20 4.40 1.26
N ILE A 17 -10.85 5.66 1.54
CA ILE A 17 -9.52 6.07 1.97
C ILE A 17 -9.66 6.81 3.29
N THR A 18 -8.98 6.31 4.32
CA THR A 18 -9.02 6.85 5.67
C THR A 18 -7.62 7.34 6.08
N PRO A 19 -7.49 8.11 7.18
CA PRO A 19 -6.18 8.47 7.72
C PRO A 19 -5.32 7.29 8.18
N PHE A 20 -5.91 6.10 8.33
CA PHE A 20 -5.23 4.90 8.83
C PHE A 20 -4.85 3.92 7.71
N GLY A 21 -5.49 4.00 6.55
CA GLY A 21 -5.33 3.03 5.47
C GLY A 21 -6.41 3.13 4.41
N ILE A 22 -6.38 2.19 3.48
CA ILE A 22 -7.26 2.12 2.30
C ILE A 22 -8.10 0.85 2.36
N TRP A 23 -9.37 0.96 2.01
CA TRP A 23 -10.26 -0.17 1.78
C TRP A 23 -10.33 -0.48 0.28
N ILE A 24 -10.04 -1.73 -0.07
CA ILE A 24 -10.12 -2.22 -1.43
C ILE A 24 -11.07 -3.41 -1.50
N PHE A 25 -11.94 -3.41 -2.50
CA PHE A 25 -12.85 -4.50 -2.80
C PHE A 25 -12.33 -5.27 -3.99
N VAL A 26 -12.11 -6.57 -3.84
CA VAL A 26 -11.59 -7.45 -4.88
C VAL A 26 -12.34 -8.77 -4.88
N LYS A 27 -12.90 -9.19 -6.01
CA LYS A 27 -13.61 -10.48 -6.16
C LYS A 27 -14.59 -10.78 -5.00
N ASP A 28 -15.49 -9.84 -4.72
CA ASP A 28 -16.51 -9.97 -3.67
C ASP A 28 -15.99 -9.97 -2.23
N ASN A 29 -14.72 -9.61 -2.01
CA ASN A 29 -14.10 -9.51 -0.69
C ASN A 29 -13.52 -8.12 -0.44
N GLU A 30 -13.63 -7.63 0.78
CA GLU A 30 -13.04 -6.36 1.23
C GLU A 30 -11.73 -6.62 1.98
N TYR A 31 -10.70 -5.88 1.64
CA TYR A 31 -9.40 -5.91 2.30
C TYR A 31 -9.01 -4.52 2.79
N PHE A 32 -8.40 -4.47 3.97
CA PHE A 32 -7.89 -3.23 4.56
C PHE A 32 -6.38 -3.15 4.44
N LEU A 33 -5.89 -2.16 3.69
CA LEU A 33 -4.48 -1.84 3.53
C LEU A 33 -4.09 -0.77 4.54
N SER A 34 -3.60 -1.19 5.70
CA SER A 34 -3.10 -0.31 6.76
C SER A 34 -1.84 0.44 6.33
N TYR A 35 -1.76 1.75 6.58
CA TYR A 35 -0.55 2.54 6.31
C TYR A 35 0.65 2.17 7.21
N LYS A 36 0.43 1.35 8.25
CA LYS A 36 1.54 0.80 9.04
C LYS A 36 2.31 -0.26 8.25
N ASP A 37 1.58 -1.06 7.48
CA ASP A 37 2.13 -2.19 6.72
C ASP A 37 2.45 -1.77 5.28
N TYR A 38 1.65 -0.84 4.74
CA TYR A 38 1.79 -0.28 3.39
C TYR A 38 1.97 1.26 3.45
N PRO A 39 3.11 1.75 3.99
CA PRO A 39 3.34 3.18 4.16
C PRO A 39 3.42 3.94 2.83
N TYR A 40 3.71 3.24 1.73
CA TYR A 40 3.88 3.80 0.39
C TYR A 40 2.64 4.56 -0.14
N PHE A 41 1.45 4.26 0.39
CA PHE A 41 0.20 4.91 0.01
C PHE A 41 -0.09 6.21 0.77
N LYS A 42 0.58 6.47 1.90
CA LYS A 42 0.19 7.52 2.85
C LYS A 42 0.23 8.93 2.25
N ASP A 43 1.19 9.20 1.37
CA ASP A 43 1.43 10.52 0.78
C ASP A 43 1.10 10.56 -0.73
N GLN A 44 0.28 9.62 -1.20
CA GLN A 44 -0.09 9.48 -2.61
C GLN A 44 -1.40 10.19 -2.96
N THR A 45 -1.57 10.54 -4.23
CA THR A 45 -2.78 11.22 -4.68
C THR A 45 -3.97 10.25 -4.74
N LEU A 46 -5.18 10.77 -4.50
CA LEU A 46 -6.42 10.00 -4.60
C LEU A 46 -6.57 9.35 -5.99
N ALA A 47 -6.23 10.08 -7.06
CA ALA A 47 -6.32 9.58 -8.42
C ALA A 47 -5.40 8.38 -8.64
N SER A 48 -4.16 8.46 -8.16
CA SER A 48 -3.18 7.38 -8.26
C SER A 48 -3.61 6.14 -7.48
N ILE A 49 -4.14 6.32 -6.26
CA ILE A 49 -4.65 5.21 -5.43
C ILE A 49 -5.88 4.56 -6.07
N GLN A 50 -6.78 5.34 -6.67
CA GLN A 50 -7.96 4.80 -7.35
C GLN A 50 -7.63 4.05 -8.64
N ASN A 51 -6.49 4.34 -9.28
CA ASN A 51 -6.05 3.70 -10.52
C ASN A 51 -5.41 2.31 -10.28
N VAL A 52 -6.13 1.45 -9.57
CA VAL A 52 -5.72 0.06 -9.33
C VAL A 52 -6.13 -0.84 -10.51
N LYS A 53 -5.25 -1.78 -10.86
CA LYS A 53 -5.47 -2.78 -11.90
C LYS A 53 -5.34 -4.18 -11.31
N LEU A 54 -6.31 -5.05 -11.60
CA LEU A 54 -6.22 -6.46 -11.29
C LEU A 54 -5.59 -7.20 -12.48
N LEU A 55 -4.36 -7.68 -12.29
CA LEU A 55 -3.63 -8.55 -13.20
C LEU A 55 -3.84 -10.02 -12.82
N HIS A 56 -4.02 -10.85 -13.83
CA HIS A 56 -4.15 -12.32 -13.71
C HIS A 56 -5.24 -12.83 -12.75
N GLY A 57 -6.09 -11.93 -12.23
CA GLY A 57 -7.13 -12.22 -11.24
C GLY A 57 -6.65 -12.29 -9.80
N TYR A 58 -5.36 -12.18 -9.50
CA TYR A 58 -4.85 -12.32 -8.11
C TYR A 58 -3.80 -11.28 -7.73
N HIS A 59 -3.40 -10.42 -8.67
CA HIS A 59 -2.31 -9.47 -8.48
C HIS A 59 -2.83 -8.05 -8.71
N LEU A 60 -2.77 -7.21 -7.68
CA LEU A 60 -3.16 -5.82 -7.69
C LEU A 60 -1.95 -4.98 -8.07
N TYR A 61 -2.11 -4.09 -9.04
CA TYR A 61 -1.04 -3.22 -9.51
C TYR A 61 -1.52 -1.78 -9.61
N TRP A 62 -0.74 -0.85 -9.05
CA TRP A 62 -0.93 0.59 -9.15
C TRP A 62 0.15 1.17 -10.07
N PRO A 63 -0.16 1.40 -11.37
CA PRO A 63 0.85 1.79 -12.36
C PRO A 63 1.48 3.17 -12.09
N GLU A 64 0.73 4.08 -11.47
CA GLU A 64 1.22 5.43 -11.15
C GLU A 64 2.16 5.43 -9.95
N LEU A 65 1.98 4.46 -9.05
CA LEU A 65 2.75 4.34 -7.82
C LEU A 65 3.91 3.35 -7.95
N ASP A 66 3.89 2.54 -9.01
CA ASP A 66 4.74 1.38 -9.21
C ASP A 66 4.71 0.42 -8.00
N ILE A 67 3.50 0.19 -7.48
CA ILE A 67 3.24 -0.70 -6.34
C ILE A 67 2.46 -1.91 -6.83
N ASP A 68 2.92 -3.10 -6.46
CA ASP A 68 2.22 -4.37 -6.65
C ASP A 68 1.90 -5.04 -5.31
N LEU A 69 0.72 -5.67 -5.23
CA LEU A 69 0.26 -6.46 -4.09
C LEU A 69 -0.45 -7.73 -4.56
N GLU A 70 -0.18 -8.86 -3.92
CA GLU A 70 -0.91 -10.10 -4.17
C GLU A 70 -2.09 -10.26 -3.20
N ILE A 71 -3.23 -10.72 -3.71
CA ILE A 71 -4.41 -10.99 -2.87
C ILE A 71 -4.10 -12.08 -1.83
N ASP A 72 -3.28 -13.08 -2.17
CA ASP A 72 -2.89 -14.16 -1.24
C ASP A 72 -2.18 -13.60 0.02
N ASN A 73 -1.44 -12.51 -0.10
CA ASN A 73 -0.81 -11.83 1.04
C ASN A 73 -1.85 -11.18 1.97
N LEU A 74 -2.98 -10.73 1.41
CA LEU A 74 -4.08 -10.11 2.17
C LEU A 74 -4.95 -11.18 2.84
N GLU A 75 -5.17 -12.32 2.18
CA GLU A 75 -5.94 -13.45 2.72
C GLU A 75 -5.16 -14.26 3.76
N ASN A 76 -3.86 -14.44 3.55
CA ASN A 76 -3.00 -15.28 4.38
C ASN A 76 -1.75 -14.51 4.88
N PRO A 77 -1.92 -13.44 5.67
CA PRO A 77 -0.79 -12.63 6.16
C PRO A 77 0.21 -13.47 7.01
N GLU A 78 -0.27 -14.54 7.64
CA GLU A 78 0.54 -15.49 8.42
C GLU A 78 1.57 -16.26 7.56
N LYS A 79 1.28 -16.49 6.27
CA LYS A 79 2.18 -17.22 5.35
C LYS A 79 3.33 -16.34 4.86
N TYR A 80 3.15 -15.03 4.84
CA TYR A 80 4.10 -14.06 4.32
C TYR A 80 4.41 -13.00 5.38
N PRO A 81 5.22 -13.33 6.40
CA PRO A 81 5.64 -12.37 7.41
C PRO A 81 6.69 -11.42 6.83
N LEU A 82 6.32 -10.64 5.82
CA LEU A 82 7.11 -9.54 5.27
C LEU A 82 7.08 -8.39 6.29
N LYS A 83 7.79 -8.57 7.40
CA LYS A 83 8.08 -7.50 8.34
C LYS A 83 9.16 -6.63 7.71
N PHE A 84 8.76 -5.48 7.18
CA PHE A 84 9.71 -4.41 6.91
C PHE A 84 10.28 -3.93 8.25
N GLU A 85 11.42 -4.49 8.65
CA GLU A 85 12.19 -3.95 9.78
C GLU A 85 12.77 -2.60 9.36
N SER A 86 12.05 -1.52 9.64
CA SER A 86 12.66 -0.20 9.64
C SER A 86 13.73 -0.20 10.75
N LYS A 87 14.99 -0.51 10.41
CA LYS A 87 16.10 -0.20 11.31
C LYS A 87 16.09 1.31 11.47
N LYS A 88 15.50 1.78 12.59
CA LYS A 88 15.64 3.17 13.04
C LYS A 88 17.14 3.42 13.11
N HIS A 89 17.67 4.15 12.13
CA HIS A 89 19.07 4.54 12.13
C HIS A 89 19.20 5.59 13.24
N LEU A 90 19.49 5.13 14.45
CA LEU A 90 19.84 5.96 15.59
C LEU A 90 21.19 6.61 15.25
N THR A 91 21.17 7.76 14.59
CA THR A 91 22.36 8.60 14.49
C THR A 91 22.62 9.19 15.87
N SER A 92 23.37 8.48 16.71
CA SER A 92 23.95 9.06 17.90
C SER A 92 25.05 10.04 17.46
N HIS A 93 24.70 11.30 17.25
CA HIS A 93 25.70 12.37 17.24
C HIS A 93 26.17 12.56 18.68
N SER A 94 27.24 11.86 19.06
CA SER A 94 27.98 12.13 20.28
C SER A 94 28.75 13.44 20.11
N THR A 95 28.14 14.54 20.55
CA THR A 95 28.86 15.82 20.69
C THR A 95 29.88 15.69 21.82
N GLY A 96 31.08 15.26 21.49
CA GLY A 96 32.23 15.23 22.38
C GLY A 96 32.67 16.66 22.73
N ARG A 97 32.21 17.18 23.87
CA ARG A 97 32.70 18.45 24.43
C ARG A 97 34.06 18.20 25.09
N ARG A 98 35.16 18.40 24.34
CA ARG A 98 36.51 18.48 24.92
C ARG A 98 36.61 19.82 25.66
N VAL A 99 36.67 19.78 26.98
CA VAL A 99 37.02 20.95 27.80
C VAL A 99 38.55 20.99 27.90
N ALA A 100 39.13 22.09 27.42
CA ALA A 100 40.56 22.33 27.43
C ALA A 100 41.05 22.60 28.85
N ALA A 101 42.21 22.02 29.18
CA ALA A 101 42.95 22.28 30.39
C ALA A 101 43.51 23.72 30.42
N ARG A 102 43.49 24.33 31.59
CA ARG A 102 44.45 25.34 32.05
C ARG A 102 44.58 25.25 33.57
#